data_AF-A0A0Q3JAQ8-F1
#
_entry.id   AF-A0A0Q3JAQ8-F1
#
_cell.length_a   1.000
_cell.length_b   1.000
_cell.length_c   1.000
_cell.angle_alpha   90.00
_cell.angle_beta   90.00
_cell.angle_gamma   90.00
#
_symmetry.space_group_name_H-M   'P 1'
#
loop_
_entity.id
_entity.type
_entity.pdbx_description
1 polymer ?
#
loop_
_entity_poly.entity_id
_entity_poly.type
_entity_poly.pdbx_seq_one_letter_code
_entity_poly.pdbx_strand_id
1 'polypeptide(L)'
;MADGGGGGPRERGKEEEEEDDVVCLDPSFFVDRSYEMTTFTYGSQVLQLLCLRAASTDYDLTGQLVWPGAVLMNTYLSEHPETVKGCSIIELGSGIGITGILCSRFCKEVVLTDHNDEVLEIIKKNVEVQSCSENADAVLTAEKLEWGNYDHINNIIEKHPSGFDLILGADIYILLTFSTPLWLFPIPILYLSIPYAIYQYTLRFVDLDSQKASSNLAFPISLIL
;
A
#
# COMPACT_ATOMS: atom_id res chain seq x y z
N MET A 1 -54.00 -67.49 12.63
CA MET A 1 -52.84 -67.63 11.73
C MET A 1 -53.02 -66.61 10.62
N ALA A 2 -52.08 -65.66 10.53
CA ALA A 2 -51.81 -64.66 9.48
C ALA A 2 -53.00 -63.78 9.00
N ASP A 3 -53.10 -62.48 9.30
CA ASP A 3 -52.21 -61.34 8.92
C ASP A 3 -52.13 -61.17 7.40
N GLY A 4 -52.33 -60.04 6.72
CA GLY A 4 -52.47 -58.62 7.04
C GLY A 4 -52.46 -57.92 5.67
N GLY A 5 -53.33 -56.96 5.38
CA GLY A 5 -52.90 -55.57 5.33
C GLY A 5 -52.83 -55.05 3.89
N GLY A 6 -53.81 -54.22 3.51
CA GLY A 6 -53.77 -53.43 2.29
C GLY A 6 -52.71 -52.33 2.37
N GLY A 7 -52.12 -52.02 1.21
CA GLY A 7 -51.18 -50.91 1.05
C GLY A 7 -51.17 -50.47 -0.40
N GLY A 8 -51.95 -49.43 -0.70
CA GLY A 8 -51.79 -48.69 -1.96
C GLY A 8 -50.42 -48.01 -2.03
N PRO A 9 -50.00 -47.54 -3.21
CA PRO A 9 -48.69 -46.94 -3.39
C PRO A 9 -48.54 -45.73 -2.45
N ARG A 10 -47.54 -45.76 -1.57
CA ARG A 10 -47.12 -44.58 -0.81
C ARG A 10 -46.56 -43.57 -1.79
N GLU A 11 -47.26 -42.46 -1.97
CA GLU A 11 -46.69 -41.25 -2.57
C GLU A 11 -45.48 -40.86 -1.71
N ARG A 12 -44.30 -40.95 -2.32
CA ARG A 12 -43.06 -40.50 -1.73
C ARG A 12 -43.15 -38.98 -1.72
N GLY A 13 -43.34 -38.39 -0.54
CA GLY A 13 -43.24 -36.95 -0.35
C GLY A 13 -41.94 -36.49 -0.99
N LYS A 14 -42.05 -35.50 -1.88
CA LYS A 14 -40.88 -34.76 -2.35
C LYS A 14 -40.33 -34.05 -1.13
N GLU A 15 -39.17 -34.50 -0.66
CA GLU A 15 -38.31 -33.65 0.16
C GLU A 15 -37.93 -32.49 -0.77
N GLU A 16 -38.55 -31.34 -0.55
CA GLU A 16 -38.07 -30.08 -1.10
C GLU A 16 -36.72 -29.84 -0.42
N GLU A 17 -35.64 -30.16 -1.12
CA GLU A 17 -34.32 -29.64 -0.79
C GLU A 17 -34.46 -28.12 -0.87
N GLU A 18 -34.50 -27.45 0.29
CA GLU A 18 -34.23 -26.02 0.37
C GLU A 18 -32.80 -25.85 -0.16
N GLU A 19 -32.67 -25.55 -1.45
CA GLU A 19 -31.45 -24.98 -2.00
C GLU A 19 -31.25 -23.65 -1.27
N ASP A 20 -30.44 -23.68 -0.21
CA ASP A 20 -29.82 -22.48 0.31
C ASP A 20 -29.09 -21.83 -0.88
N ASP A 21 -29.73 -20.81 -1.49
CA ASP A 21 -29.16 -19.96 -2.50
C ASP A 21 -27.89 -19.32 -1.91
N VAL A 22 -26.75 -19.98 -2.06
CA VAL A 22 -25.45 -19.40 -1.75
C VAL A 22 -25.27 -18.27 -2.74
N VAL A 23 -25.62 -17.06 -2.32
CA VAL A 23 -25.34 -15.84 -3.06
C VAL A 23 -23.82 -15.71 -3.10
N CYS A 24 -23.23 -16.15 -4.22
CA CYS A 24 -21.82 -15.91 -4.54
C CYS A 24 -21.65 -14.42 -4.77
N LEU A 25 -21.44 -13.66 -3.69
CA LEU A 25 -21.08 -12.26 -3.77
C LEU A 25 -19.69 -12.17 -4.42
N ASP A 26 -19.59 -11.33 -5.44
CA ASP A 26 -18.30 -11.00 -6.03
C ASP A 26 -17.39 -10.41 -4.94
N PRO A 27 -16.12 -10.84 -4.82
CA PRO A 27 -15.19 -10.32 -3.81
C PRO A 27 -15.07 -8.79 -3.80
N SER A 28 -15.31 -8.11 -4.93
CA SER A 28 -15.33 -6.65 -5.00
C SER A 28 -16.43 -6.00 -4.17
N PHE A 29 -17.48 -6.74 -3.79
CA PHE A 29 -18.55 -6.26 -2.92
C PHE A 29 -18.06 -5.88 -1.52
N PHE A 30 -16.96 -6.48 -1.05
CA PHE A 30 -16.38 -6.20 0.27
C PHE A 30 -15.25 -5.15 0.24
N VAL A 31 -14.88 -4.66 -0.95
CA VAL A 31 -13.83 -3.66 -1.09
C VAL A 31 -14.42 -2.27 -0.93
N ASP A 32 -13.98 -1.56 0.12
CA ASP A 32 -14.35 -0.16 0.30
C ASP A 32 -13.61 0.72 -0.72
N ARG A 33 -14.38 1.35 -1.60
CA ARG A 33 -13.89 2.31 -2.62
C ARG A 33 -14.45 3.71 -2.40
N SER A 34 -14.96 4.01 -1.20
CA SER A 34 -15.52 5.32 -0.83
C SER A 34 -14.43 6.38 -0.61
N TYR A 35 -13.53 6.52 -1.59
CA TYR A 35 -12.43 7.46 -1.51
C TYR A 35 -12.92 8.90 -1.46
N GLU A 36 -12.33 9.67 -0.55
CA GLU A 36 -12.55 11.10 -0.45
C GLU A 36 -11.33 11.87 -0.92
N MET A 37 -11.57 12.96 -1.63
CA MET A 37 -10.51 13.91 -1.97
C MET A 37 -10.06 14.63 -0.71
N THR A 38 -8.83 14.38 -0.28
CA THR A 38 -8.22 14.99 0.90
C THR A 38 -7.08 15.90 0.48
N THR A 39 -7.00 17.07 1.11
CA THR A 39 -5.90 18.03 0.88
C THR A 39 -4.84 17.86 1.97
N PHE A 40 -3.60 17.65 1.54
CA PHE A 40 -2.41 17.57 2.38
C PHE A 40 -1.52 18.77 2.12
N THR A 41 -0.88 19.28 3.17
CA THR A 41 0.03 20.42 3.06
C THR A 41 1.35 20.10 3.74
N TYR A 42 2.43 20.18 2.98
CA TYR A 42 3.81 19.93 3.43
C TYR A 42 4.68 21.10 3.00
N GLY A 43 5.05 21.98 3.93
CA GLY A 43 5.71 23.24 3.60
C GLY A 43 4.86 24.09 2.66
N SER A 44 5.41 24.42 1.49
CA SER A 44 4.70 25.15 0.42
C SER A 44 3.93 24.24 -0.55
N GLN A 45 4.07 22.92 -0.42
CA GLN A 45 3.44 21.95 -1.32
C GLN A 45 2.03 21.62 -0.83
N VAL A 46 1.07 21.69 -1.76
CA VAL A 46 -0.32 21.31 -1.53
C VAL A 46 -0.65 20.15 -2.45
N LEU A 47 -1.08 19.03 -1.87
CA LEU A 47 -1.42 17.81 -2.59
C LEU A 47 -2.89 17.51 -2.38
N GLN A 48 -3.58 17.12 -3.46
CA GLN A 48 -4.95 16.64 -3.40
C GLN A 48 -4.95 15.18 -3.84
N LEU A 49 -5.36 14.30 -2.93
CA LEU A 49 -5.32 12.85 -3.13
C LEU A 49 -6.63 12.22 -2.69
N LEU A 50 -7.06 11.23 -3.46
CA LEU A 50 -8.09 10.29 -3.07
C LEU A 50 -7.51 9.31 -2.04
N CYS A 51 -8.20 9.15 -0.91
CA CYS A 51 -7.87 8.16 0.12
C CYS A 51 -9.11 7.76 0.92
N LEU A 52 -9.07 6.63 1.63
CA LEU A 52 -10.09 6.31 2.63
C LEU A 52 -9.89 7.14 3.89
N ARG A 53 -10.98 7.45 4.60
CA ARG A 53 -10.93 8.14 5.90
C ARG A 53 -10.59 7.22 7.06
N ALA A 54 -10.94 5.95 6.96
CA ALA A 54 -10.83 4.96 8.01
C ALA A 54 -10.48 3.61 7.42
N ALA A 55 -9.80 2.78 8.22
CA ALA A 55 -9.44 1.44 7.81
C ALA A 55 -10.68 0.61 7.50
N SER A 56 -10.62 -0.15 6.40
CA SER A 56 -11.49 -1.29 6.21
C SER A 56 -11.07 -2.42 7.17
N THR A 57 -11.93 -3.42 7.33
CA THR A 57 -11.60 -4.61 8.15
C THR A 57 -10.60 -5.54 7.47
N ASP A 58 -10.15 -5.23 6.25
CA ASP A 58 -9.23 -6.04 5.47
C ASP A 58 -7.79 -5.53 5.59
N TYR A 59 -6.91 -6.37 6.13
CA TYR A 59 -5.52 -6.00 6.40
C TYR A 59 -4.72 -5.75 5.11
N ASP A 60 -5.09 -6.41 4.01
CA ASP A 60 -4.39 -6.28 2.73
C ASP A 60 -4.74 -4.95 2.02
N LEU A 61 -5.76 -4.23 2.50
CA LEU A 61 -6.25 -2.97 1.95
C LEU A 61 -5.80 -1.73 2.75
N THR A 62 -4.91 -1.92 3.72
CA THR A 62 -4.31 -0.84 4.53
C THR A 62 -3.60 0.22 3.70
N GLY A 63 -3.14 -0.11 2.49
CA GLY A 63 -2.54 0.82 1.53
C GLY A 63 -3.49 1.92 1.03
N GLN A 64 -4.80 1.82 1.25
CA GLN A 64 -5.77 2.86 0.90
C GLN A 64 -5.80 4.05 1.88
N LEU A 65 -5.03 3.99 2.97
CA LEU A 65 -4.90 5.02 4.00
C LEU A 65 -3.56 5.75 3.93
N VAL A 66 -3.51 6.93 4.57
CA VAL A 66 -2.25 7.60 4.88
C VAL A 66 -1.73 7.15 6.24
N TRP A 67 -0.53 6.59 6.24
CA TRP A 67 0.14 6.15 7.45
C TRP A 67 1.03 7.25 8.06
N PRO A 68 1.21 7.30 9.41
CA PRO A 68 1.94 8.38 10.07
C PRO A 68 3.39 8.55 9.62
N GLY A 69 4.08 7.47 9.25
CA GLY A 69 5.46 7.49 8.76
C GLY A 69 5.57 8.20 7.42
N ALA A 70 4.58 8.05 6.54
CA ALA A 70 4.50 8.81 5.29
C ALA A 70 4.32 10.31 5.57
N VAL A 71 3.49 10.68 6.56
CA VAL A 71 3.32 12.08 6.97
C VAL A 71 4.63 12.69 7.50
N LEU A 72 5.36 11.94 8.34
CA LEU A 72 6.65 12.38 8.88
C LEU A 72 7.71 12.53 7.77
N MET A 73 7.81 11.54 6.90
CA MET A 73 8.73 11.55 5.76
C MET A 73 8.46 12.73 4.82
N ASN A 74 7.18 13.00 4.55
CA ASN A 74 6.77 14.12 3.71
C ASN A 74 7.08 15.49 4.32
N THR A 75 6.94 15.60 5.64
CA THR A 75 7.36 16.82 6.35
C THR A 75 8.85 17.05 6.13
N TYR A 76 9.67 16.03 6.38
CA TYR A 76 11.12 16.11 6.18
C TYR A 76 11.51 16.46 4.73
N LEU A 77 10.97 15.74 3.75
CA LEU A 77 11.27 15.94 2.33
C LEU A 77 10.81 17.30 1.81
N SER A 78 9.71 17.85 2.34
CA SER A 78 9.26 19.20 1.99
C SER A 78 10.15 20.32 2.54
N GLU A 79 10.82 20.06 3.67
CA GLU A 79 11.78 20.98 4.28
C GLU A 79 13.18 20.86 3.65
N HIS A 80 13.50 19.71 3.05
CA HIS A 80 14.80 19.36 2.49
C HIS A 80 14.70 18.86 1.03
N PRO A 81 14.07 19.63 0.12
CA PRO A 81 13.81 19.18 -1.25
C PRO A 81 15.08 18.86 -2.03
N GLU A 82 16.24 19.42 -1.65
CA GLU A 82 17.54 19.11 -2.22
C GLU A 82 17.95 17.64 -2.10
N THR A 83 17.36 16.90 -1.16
CA THR A 83 17.63 15.46 -0.96
C THR A 83 17.14 14.61 -2.14
N VAL A 84 16.08 15.06 -2.82
CA VAL A 84 15.44 14.33 -3.93
C VAL A 84 15.47 15.10 -5.25
N LYS A 85 16.02 16.33 -5.25
CA LYS A 85 15.95 17.23 -6.39
C LYS A 85 16.65 16.65 -7.62
N GLY A 86 15.89 16.46 -8.69
CA GLY A 86 16.39 15.92 -9.96
C GLY A 86 16.73 14.41 -9.95
N CYS A 87 16.44 13.71 -8.86
CA CYS A 87 16.61 12.26 -8.77
C CYS A 87 15.52 11.51 -9.57
N SER A 88 15.85 10.31 -10.05
CA SER A 88 14.87 9.27 -10.40
C SER A 88 14.64 8.39 -9.17
N ILE A 89 13.38 8.18 -8.79
CA ILE A 89 13.01 7.52 -7.54
C ILE A 89 12.06 6.37 -7.79
N ILE A 90 12.24 5.28 -7.03
CA ILE A 90 11.22 4.25 -6.86
C ILE A 90 10.73 4.21 -5.41
N GLU A 91 9.43 4.28 -5.19
CA GLU A 91 8.81 4.11 -3.88
C GLU A 91 8.24 2.71 -3.73
N LEU A 92 8.68 1.98 -2.72
CA LEU A 92 8.19 0.65 -2.34
C LEU A 92 7.00 0.80 -1.40
N GLY A 93 5.93 0.02 -1.63
CA GLY A 93 4.74 0.02 -0.77
C GLY A 93 4.12 1.41 -0.65
N SER A 94 3.81 2.02 -1.79
CA SER A 94 3.43 3.43 -1.89
C SER A 94 2.08 3.75 -1.24
N GLY A 95 1.24 2.75 -0.97
CA GLY A 95 -0.11 2.99 -0.46
C GLY A 95 -0.89 3.89 -1.41
N ILE A 96 -1.40 5.04 -0.96
CA ILE A 96 -2.08 5.99 -1.87
C ILE A 96 -1.13 6.82 -2.76
N GLY A 97 0.19 6.67 -2.59
CA GLY A 97 1.22 7.38 -3.35
C GLY A 97 1.64 8.74 -2.79
N ILE A 98 1.25 9.09 -1.56
CA ILE A 98 1.42 10.45 -1.03
C ILE A 98 2.89 10.92 -1.01
N THR A 99 3.84 10.04 -0.70
CA THR A 99 5.27 10.40 -0.63
C THR A 99 5.85 10.62 -2.01
N GLY A 100 5.74 9.66 -2.92
CA GLY A 100 6.29 9.82 -4.26
C GLY A 100 5.58 10.93 -5.05
N ILE A 101 4.29 11.17 -4.82
CA ILE A 101 3.59 12.33 -5.38
C ILE A 101 4.18 13.64 -4.85
N LEU A 102 4.50 13.74 -3.55
CA LEU A 102 5.25 14.90 -3.05
C LEU A 102 6.61 15.03 -3.76
N CYS A 103 7.36 13.93 -3.86
CA CYS A 103 8.68 13.89 -4.51
C CYS A 103 8.61 14.31 -5.99
N SER A 104 7.51 14.02 -6.69
CA SER A 104 7.31 14.41 -8.09
C SER A 104 7.35 15.92 -8.34
N ARG A 105 7.23 16.74 -7.28
CA ARG A 105 7.41 18.20 -7.33
C ARG A 105 8.87 18.64 -7.44
N PHE A 106 9.80 17.73 -7.17
CA PHE A 106 11.23 18.03 -7.06
C PHE A 106 12.10 17.11 -7.92
N CYS A 107 11.62 15.91 -8.23
CA CYS A 107 12.32 14.86 -8.97
C CYS A 107 12.20 15.03 -10.49
N LYS A 108 12.99 14.26 -11.25
CA LYS A 108 12.79 14.11 -12.71
C LYS A 108 11.84 12.96 -13.04
N GLU A 109 11.82 11.94 -12.19
CA GLU A 109 11.07 10.71 -12.38
C GLU A 109 10.73 10.08 -11.03
N VAL A 110 9.51 9.57 -10.91
CA VAL A 110 9.03 8.83 -9.74
C VAL A 110 8.19 7.64 -10.19
N VAL A 111 8.57 6.45 -9.73
CA VAL A 111 7.82 5.20 -9.91
C VAL A 111 7.24 4.78 -8.57
N LEU A 112 5.91 4.85 -8.46
CA LEU A 112 5.16 4.37 -7.30
C LEU A 112 4.92 2.87 -7.45
N THR A 113 5.13 2.08 -6.40
CA THR A 113 4.88 0.65 -6.45
C THR A 113 4.10 0.11 -5.27
N ASP A 114 3.19 -0.81 -5.56
CA ASP A 114 2.50 -1.63 -4.56
C ASP A 114 2.19 -3.01 -5.15
N HIS A 115 1.95 -3.99 -4.28
CA HIS A 115 1.62 -5.36 -4.66
C HIS A 115 0.12 -5.55 -4.88
N ASN A 116 -0.71 -4.80 -4.16
CA ASN A 116 -2.15 -4.99 -4.13
C ASN A 116 -2.82 -4.25 -5.31
N ASP A 117 -3.62 -4.96 -6.10
CA ASP A 117 -4.28 -4.40 -7.29
C ASP A 117 -5.29 -3.29 -6.95
N GLU A 118 -5.95 -3.37 -5.79
CA GLU A 118 -6.85 -2.34 -5.29
C GLU A 118 -6.12 -1.06 -4.90
N VAL A 119 -4.95 -1.22 -4.28
CA VAL A 119 -4.05 -0.11 -3.95
C VAL A 119 -3.48 0.50 -5.23
N LEU A 120 -3.09 -0.31 -6.21
CA LEU A 120 -2.63 0.17 -7.51
C LEU A 120 -3.71 0.96 -8.26
N GLU A 121 -4.99 0.58 -8.14
CA GLU A 121 -6.09 1.33 -8.74
C GLU A 121 -6.17 2.75 -8.16
N ILE A 122 -6.10 2.90 -6.83
CA ILE A 122 -6.14 4.24 -6.22
C ILE A 122 -4.87 5.05 -6.51
N ILE A 123 -3.68 4.42 -6.52
CA ILE A 123 -2.44 5.12 -6.90
C ILE A 123 -2.59 5.69 -8.32
N LYS A 124 -3.06 4.90 -9.29
CA LYS A 124 -3.24 5.36 -10.67
C LYS A 124 -4.19 6.55 -10.76
N LYS A 125 -5.32 6.50 -10.04
CA LYS A 125 -6.25 7.65 -9.95
C LYS A 125 -5.56 8.88 -9.37
N ASN A 126 -4.75 8.72 -8.32
CA ASN A 126 -4.01 9.84 -7.72
C ASN A 126 -2.93 10.42 -8.65
N VAL A 127 -2.26 9.57 -9.43
CA VAL A 127 -1.33 10.00 -10.49
C VAL A 127 -2.07 10.84 -11.54
N GLU A 128 -3.22 10.37 -12.02
CA GLU A 128 -4.05 11.10 -12.99
C GLU A 128 -4.50 12.47 -12.46
N VAL A 129 -4.92 12.54 -11.19
CA VAL A 129 -5.27 13.80 -10.51
C VAL A 129 -4.09 14.79 -10.54
N GLN A 130 -2.85 14.31 -10.35
CA GLN A 130 -1.68 15.18 -10.42
C GLN A 130 -1.34 15.60 -11.85
N SER A 131 -1.52 14.72 -12.84
CA SER A 131 -1.27 15.05 -14.25
C SER A 131 -2.20 16.14 -14.79
N CYS A 132 -3.41 16.26 -14.23
CA CYS A 132 -4.33 17.36 -14.56
C CYS A 132 -3.97 18.69 -13.89
N SER A 133 -3.03 18.70 -12.93
CA SER A 133 -2.53 19.93 -12.31
C SER A 133 -1.33 20.45 -13.10
N GLU A 134 -1.25 21.76 -13.35
CA GLU A 134 -0.15 22.42 -14.08
C GLU A 134 1.23 22.36 -13.36
N ASN A 135 1.35 21.53 -12.31
CA ASN A 135 2.44 21.56 -11.34
C ASN A 135 3.32 20.28 -11.36
N ALA A 136 3.17 19.39 -12.34
CA ALA A 136 3.93 18.13 -12.40
C ALA A 136 5.20 18.30 -13.26
N ASP A 137 6.35 18.46 -12.60
CA ASP A 137 7.66 18.58 -13.25
C ASP A 137 8.30 17.20 -13.56
N ALA A 138 7.87 16.14 -12.90
CA ALA A 138 8.41 14.78 -13.04
C ALA A 138 7.54 13.86 -13.90
N VAL A 139 8.19 12.85 -14.51
CA VAL A 139 7.49 11.64 -14.99
C VAL A 139 7.01 10.85 -13.79
N LEU A 140 5.70 10.68 -13.63
CA LEU A 140 5.10 9.98 -12.49
C LEU A 140 4.31 8.77 -12.98
N THR A 141 4.68 7.57 -12.53
CA THR A 141 4.03 6.30 -12.93
C THR A 141 3.72 5.42 -11.73
N ALA A 142 2.85 4.44 -11.94
CA ALA A 142 2.47 3.44 -10.94
C ALA A 142 2.62 2.03 -11.51
N GLU A 143 3.38 1.17 -10.83
CA GLU A 143 3.72 -0.17 -11.28
C GLU A 143 3.49 -1.22 -10.20
N LYS A 144 3.11 -2.44 -10.62
CA LYS A 144 2.93 -3.56 -9.69
C LYS A 144 4.29 -4.08 -9.23
N LEU A 145 4.48 -4.16 -7.92
CA LEU A 145 5.66 -4.78 -7.33
C LEU A 145 5.27 -5.55 -6.06
N GLU A 146 5.33 -6.87 -6.18
CA GLU A 146 5.33 -7.77 -5.03
C GLU A 146 6.77 -8.06 -4.63
N TRP A 147 7.13 -7.82 -3.37
CA TRP A 147 8.51 -8.00 -2.93
C TRP A 147 8.94 -9.46 -3.03
N GLY A 148 10.12 -9.70 -3.58
CA GLY A 148 10.64 -11.04 -3.85
C GLY A 148 10.10 -11.69 -5.14
N ASN A 149 9.15 -11.05 -5.84
CA ASN A 149 8.68 -11.50 -7.14
C ASN A 149 9.63 -11.04 -8.25
N TYR A 150 10.42 -11.98 -8.79
CA TYR A 150 11.44 -11.69 -9.80
C TYR A 150 10.86 -11.18 -11.13
N ASP A 151 9.66 -11.63 -11.52
CA ASP A 151 9.05 -11.20 -12.77
C ASP A 151 8.65 -9.73 -12.70
N HIS A 152 8.10 -9.29 -11.56
CA HIS A 152 7.78 -7.89 -11.31
C HIS A 152 9.05 -7.02 -11.29
N ILE A 153 10.11 -7.48 -10.61
CA ILE A 153 11.40 -6.77 -10.54
C ILE A 153 12.01 -6.62 -11.94
N ASN A 154 12.05 -7.71 -12.73
CA ASN A 154 12.62 -7.68 -14.07
C ASN A 154 11.85 -6.73 -14.99
N ASN A 155 10.52 -6.74 -14.93
CA ASN A 155 9.69 -5.82 -15.72
C ASN A 155 9.98 -4.34 -15.40
N ILE A 156 10.20 -3.99 -14.12
CA ILE A 156 10.59 -2.64 -13.72
C ILE A 156 11.99 -2.31 -14.27
N ILE A 157 12.96 -3.21 -14.12
CA ILE A 157 14.33 -2.99 -14.63
C ILE A 157 14.35 -2.82 -16.15
N GLU A 158 13.54 -3.58 -16.88
CA GLU A 158 13.43 -3.49 -18.34
C GLU A 158 12.85 -2.14 -18.81
N LYS A 159 11.86 -1.60 -18.08
CA LYS A 159 11.29 -0.27 -18.37
C LYS A 159 12.21 0.87 -17.95
N HIS A 160 13.00 0.66 -16.91
CA HIS A 160 13.87 1.66 -16.27
C HIS A 160 15.34 1.22 -16.32
N PRO A 161 15.95 1.07 -17.52
CA PRO A 161 17.29 0.49 -17.66
C PRO A 161 18.41 1.37 -17.08
N SER A 162 18.12 2.65 -16.83
CA SER A 162 19.06 3.57 -16.16
C SER A 162 19.04 3.41 -14.62
N GLY A 163 18.11 2.63 -14.08
CA GLY A 163 17.91 2.46 -12.65
C GLY A 163 17.34 3.70 -11.96
N PHE A 164 17.39 3.68 -10.64
CA PHE A 164 16.90 4.75 -9.76
C PHE A 164 18.05 5.31 -8.94
N ASP A 165 18.05 6.63 -8.73
CA ASP A 165 19.02 7.32 -7.88
C ASP A 165 18.72 7.05 -6.40
N LEU A 166 17.44 6.82 -6.05
CA LEU A 166 16.98 6.63 -4.68
C LEU A 166 15.79 5.68 -4.59
N ILE A 167 15.77 4.84 -3.54
CA ILE A 167 14.61 4.03 -3.13
C ILE A 167 13.99 4.64 -1.88
N LEU A 168 12.67 4.81 -1.89
CA LEU A 168 11.88 5.26 -0.74
C LEU A 168 10.97 4.15 -0.23
N GLY A 169 10.66 4.18 1.06
CA GLY A 169 9.60 3.37 1.66
C GLY A 169 9.20 3.92 3.03
N ALA A 170 7.90 4.14 3.22
CA ALA A 170 7.34 4.65 4.46
C ALA A 170 6.36 3.63 5.06
N ASP A 171 6.58 3.23 6.32
CA ASP A 171 5.75 2.23 7.03
C ASP A 171 5.63 0.85 6.34
N ILE A 172 6.60 0.50 5.50
CA ILE A 172 6.67 -0.78 4.77
C ILE A 172 7.11 -1.99 5.62
N TYR A 173 7.36 -1.79 6.92
CA TYR A 173 7.77 -2.84 7.86
C TYR A 173 6.76 -2.97 9.01
N ILE A 174 5.64 -3.64 8.76
CA ILE A 174 4.65 -3.95 9.82
C ILE A 174 4.54 -5.46 10.14
N LEU A 175 5.16 -6.34 9.34
CA LEU A 175 4.93 -7.81 9.39
C LEU A 175 6.17 -8.69 9.68
N LEU A 176 7.28 -8.17 10.20
CA LEU A 176 8.44 -9.01 10.58
C LEU A 176 8.49 -9.44 12.06
N THR A 177 7.55 -8.99 12.90
CA THR A 177 7.60 -9.34 14.34
C THR A 177 7.03 -10.73 14.67
N PHE A 178 6.39 -11.44 13.72
CA PHE A 178 5.77 -12.74 14.04
C PHE A 178 6.32 -14.00 13.37
N SER A 179 7.36 -13.97 12.52
CA SER A 179 8.05 -15.22 12.14
C SER A 179 9.46 -15.02 11.59
N THR A 180 10.44 -15.35 12.44
CA THR A 180 11.83 -15.79 12.15
C THR A 180 12.91 -14.74 11.80
N PRO A 181 14.15 -14.90 12.32
CA PRO A 181 15.26 -13.99 12.08
C PRO A 181 15.87 -14.11 10.66
N LEU A 182 15.80 -12.97 9.96
CA LEU A 182 16.34 -12.48 8.67
C LEU A 182 17.62 -13.03 8.00
N TRP A 183 18.20 -14.15 8.39
CA TRP A 183 19.43 -14.63 7.71
C TRP A 183 19.19 -15.39 6.39
N LEU A 184 17.95 -15.51 5.90
CA LEU A 184 17.61 -16.39 4.77
C LEU A 184 16.53 -15.88 3.78
N PHE A 185 16.36 -14.57 3.53
CA PHE A 185 15.52 -14.14 2.39
C PHE A 185 16.21 -13.13 1.47
N PRO A 186 16.01 -13.27 0.13
CA PRO A 186 16.86 -12.64 -0.84
C PRO A 186 16.38 -11.20 -1.13
N ILE A 187 16.72 -10.26 -0.26
CA ILE A 187 16.92 -8.85 -0.64
C ILE A 187 18.37 -8.55 -1.14
N PRO A 188 19.13 -9.43 -1.84
CA PRO A 188 20.37 -8.97 -2.48
C PRO A 188 20.24 -8.29 -3.83
N ILE A 189 19.11 -8.38 -4.55
CA ILE A 189 19.13 -8.07 -6.00
C ILE A 189 18.79 -6.62 -6.36
N LEU A 190 18.19 -5.83 -5.46
CA LEU A 190 18.11 -4.36 -5.66
C LEU A 190 19.36 -3.62 -5.13
N TYR A 191 20.22 -4.29 -4.36
CA TYR A 191 21.39 -3.68 -3.70
C TYR A 191 22.60 -3.49 -4.61
N LEU A 192 22.63 -4.13 -5.79
CA LEU A 192 23.84 -4.18 -6.62
C LEU A 192 23.96 -3.03 -7.64
N SER A 193 23.07 -2.02 -7.62
CA SER A 193 23.18 -0.89 -8.56
C SER A 193 22.73 0.48 -8.01
N ILE A 194 22.36 0.60 -6.73
CA ILE A 194 21.76 1.83 -6.18
C ILE A 194 22.59 2.31 -4.98
N PRO A 195 23.19 3.51 -5.01
CA PRO A 195 24.08 3.97 -3.95
C PRO A 195 23.34 4.40 -2.67
N TYR A 196 22.05 4.75 -2.72
CA TYR A 196 21.33 5.35 -1.58
C TYR A 196 19.89 4.81 -1.41
N ALA A 197 19.48 4.53 -0.17
CA ALA A 197 18.12 4.12 0.18
C ALA A 197 17.68 4.81 1.49
N ILE A 198 16.50 5.43 1.48
CA ILE A 198 15.90 6.09 2.66
C ILE A 198 14.68 5.28 3.11
N TYR A 199 14.69 4.85 4.37
CA TYR A 199 13.59 4.12 5.00
C TYR A 199 13.07 4.88 6.21
N GLN A 200 11.76 5.11 6.30
CA GLN A 200 11.11 5.69 7.48
C GLN A 200 10.18 4.67 8.14
N TYR A 201 10.29 4.56 9.46
CA TYR A 201 9.53 3.61 10.28
C TYR A 201 8.68 4.36 11.32
N THR A 202 7.47 3.87 11.57
CA THR A 202 6.67 4.21 12.75
C THR A 202 6.51 2.97 13.64
N LEU A 203 7.19 2.95 14.80
CA LEU A 203 6.92 1.95 15.84
C LEU A 203 5.62 2.32 16.56
N ARG A 204 4.56 1.52 16.42
CA ARG A 204 3.40 1.59 17.33
C ARG A 204 3.62 0.65 18.51
N PHE A 205 3.89 1.22 19.68
CA PHE A 205 3.65 0.52 20.94
C PHE A 205 2.14 0.52 21.18
N VAL A 206 1.49 -0.63 20.99
CA VAL A 206 0.15 -0.84 21.57
C VAL A 206 0.40 -1.22 23.02
N ASP A 207 0.37 -0.23 23.90
CA ASP A 207 0.43 -0.44 25.34
C ASP A 207 -0.91 -1.06 25.78
N LEU A 208 -0.96 -2.39 25.83
CA LEU A 208 -2.01 -3.12 26.56
C LEU A 208 -1.67 -3.08 28.06
N ASP A 209 -1.55 -1.89 28.63
CA ASP A 209 -1.95 -1.59 30.00
C ASP A 209 -1.66 -0.13 30.37
N SER A 210 -2.75 0.56 30.70
CA SER A 210 -2.79 1.74 31.58
C SER A 210 -2.41 3.11 31.01
N GLN A 211 -3.28 4.06 31.36
CA GLN A 211 -3.14 5.48 31.15
C GLN A 211 -1.80 6.02 31.67
N LYS A 212 -1.03 6.70 30.80
CA LYS A 212 -0.41 8.01 31.09
C LYS A 212 0.19 8.60 29.82
N ALA A 213 -0.31 9.78 29.45
CA ALA A 213 0.38 10.68 28.55
C ALA A 213 1.71 11.12 29.18
N SER A 214 2.80 11.09 28.42
CA SER A 214 3.86 12.09 28.55
C SER A 214 4.71 12.20 27.28
N SER A 215 4.59 13.36 26.64
CA SER A 215 5.64 14.23 26.08
C SER A 215 6.99 13.65 25.65
N ASN A 216 7.37 14.04 24.42
CA ASN A 216 8.73 14.23 23.90
C ASN A 216 9.61 12.98 23.80
N LEU A 217 9.56 12.36 22.62
CA LEU A 217 10.69 11.61 22.07
C LEU A 217 10.94 12.11 20.66
N ALA A 218 11.96 12.95 20.51
CA ALA A 218 12.61 13.18 19.22
C ALA A 218 13.32 11.87 18.86
N PHE A 219 12.88 11.22 17.78
CA PHE A 219 13.52 10.02 17.28
C PHE A 219 14.56 10.40 16.21
N PRO A 220 15.75 9.76 16.21
CA PRO A 220 16.74 10.02 15.18
C PRO A 220 16.21 9.49 13.85
N ILE A 221 16.03 10.40 12.89
CA ILE A 221 15.94 10.06 11.47
C ILE A 221 17.32 9.51 11.10
N SER A 222 17.46 8.19 11.04
CA SER A 222 18.66 7.57 10.48
C SER A 222 18.63 7.76 8.97
N LEU A 223 19.12 8.91 8.53
CA LEU A 223 19.45 9.19 7.14
C LEU A 223 20.66 8.32 6.78
N ILE A 224 20.45 7.23 6.07
CA ILE A 224 21.56 6.50 5.42
C ILE A 224 21.89 7.32 4.17
N LEU A 225 22.86 8.22 4.34
CA LEU A 225 23.59 8.90 3.27
C LEU A 225 24.48 7.95 2.50
#